data_AF-D6TPS9-F1
#
_entry.id   AF-D6TPS9-F1
#
_cell.length_a   1.000
_cell.length_b   1.000
_cell.length_c   1.000
_cell.angle_alpha   90.00
_cell.angle_beta   90.00
_cell.angle_gamma   90.00
#
_symmetry.space_group_name_H-M   'P 1'
#
loop_
_entity.id
_entity.type
_entity.pdbx_description
1 polymer ?
#
loop_
_entity_poly.entity_id
_entity_poly.type
_entity_poly.pdbx_seq_one_letter_code
_entity_poly.pdbx_strand_id
1 'polypeptide(L)'
;MAGTLNLDLESLSALISNLSNIQANLTHALKDFQVANNLVNNSFNGNQVANFQESLNNWTTNVANITEQMGRYNGALQNMLDDSSNHVSRLNGMH
;
A
#
# COMPACT_ATOMS: atom_id res chain seq x y z
N MET A 1 -14.93 5.22 29.34
CA MET A 1 -13.79 5.66 28.52
C MET A 1 -13.04 4.49 27.88
N ALA A 2 -12.70 3.43 28.62
CA ALA A 2 -12.00 2.25 28.05
C ALA A 2 -12.76 1.56 26.88
N GLY A 3 -14.09 1.46 26.95
CA GLY A 3 -14.89 0.86 25.87
C GLY A 3 -14.87 1.63 24.54
N THR A 4 -14.79 2.96 24.59
CA THR A 4 -14.72 3.80 23.39
C THR A 4 -13.35 3.68 22.71
N LEU A 5 -12.28 3.70 23.52
CA LEU A 5 -10.90 3.48 23.04
C LEU A 5 -10.71 2.10 22.39
N ASN A 6 -11.35 1.05 22.91
CA ASN A 6 -11.28 -0.28 22.30
C ASN A 6 -11.93 -0.33 20.90
N LEU A 7 -13.09 0.32 20.74
CA LEU A 7 -13.78 0.41 19.44
C LEU A 7 -12.97 1.20 18.41
N ASP A 8 -12.25 2.24 18.86
CA ASP A 8 -11.37 3.03 18.00
C ASP A 8 -10.15 2.22 17.54
N LEU A 9 -9.58 1.36 18.39
CA LEU A 9 -8.48 0.47 18.04
C LEU A 9 -8.90 -0.63 17.06
N GLU A 10 -10.07 -1.25 17.26
CA GLU A 10 -10.61 -2.24 16.33
C GLU A 10 -10.85 -1.62 14.94
N SER A 11 -11.41 -0.42 14.90
CA SER A 11 -11.64 0.32 13.65
C SER A 11 -10.33 0.67 12.94
N LEU A 12 -9.31 1.11 13.68
CA LEU A 12 -7.98 1.39 13.15
C LEU A 12 -7.31 0.11 12.61
N SER A 13 -7.39 -1.00 13.34
CA SER A 13 -6.87 -2.30 12.91
C SER A 13 -7.54 -2.77 11.62
N ALA A 14 -8.86 -2.61 11.50
CA ALA A 14 -9.58 -2.95 10.27
C ALA A 14 -9.15 -2.08 9.08
N LEU A 15 -8.94 -0.78 9.31
CA LEU A 15 -8.44 0.15 8.29
C LEU A 15 -7.03 -0.25 7.80
N ILE A 16 -6.11 -0.55 8.71
CA ILE A 16 -4.74 -0.99 8.39
C ILE A 16 -4.76 -2.28 7.56
N SER A 17 -5.60 -3.24 7.95
CA SER A 17 -5.76 -4.49 7.20
C SER A 17 -6.28 -4.24 5.77
N ASN A 18 -7.28 -3.37 5.61
CA ASN A 18 -7.81 -3.00 4.31
C ASN A 18 -6.76 -2.30 3.44
N LEU A 19 -5.99 -1.35 3.99
CA LEU A 19 -4.92 -0.67 3.28
C LEU A 19 -3.82 -1.64 2.85
N SER A 20 -3.46 -2.60 3.71
CA SER A 20 -2.50 -3.67 3.40
C SER A 20 -2.96 -4.50 2.21
N ASN A 21 -4.24 -4.90 2.19
CA ASN A 21 -4.82 -5.67 1.09
C ASN A 21 -4.82 -4.89 -0.23
N ILE A 22 -5.16 -3.60 -0.20
CA ILE A 22 -5.12 -2.73 -1.39
C ILE A 22 -3.68 -2.61 -1.89
N GLN A 23 -2.71 -2.40 -0.99
CA GLN A 23 -1.30 -2.34 -1.36
C GLN A 23 -0.81 -3.65 -2.01
N ALA A 24 -1.20 -4.79 -1.47
CA ALA A 24 -0.86 -6.10 -2.05
C ALA A 24 -1.44 -6.27 -3.46
N ASN A 25 -2.71 -5.90 -3.66
CA ASN A 25 -3.37 -5.95 -4.96
C ASN A 25 -2.69 -5.03 -5.99
N LEU A 26 -2.33 -3.81 -5.60
CA LEU A 26 -1.58 -2.88 -6.46
C LEU A 26 -0.20 -3.44 -6.82
N THR A 27 0.49 -4.06 -5.86
CA THR A 27 1.79 -4.72 -6.09
C THR A 27 1.67 -5.85 -7.11
N HIS A 28 0.62 -6.66 -7.05
CA HIS A 28 0.37 -7.72 -8.03
C HIS A 28 0.07 -7.14 -9.41
N ALA A 29 -0.84 -6.17 -9.50
CA ALA A 29 -1.16 -5.52 -10.76
C ALA A 29 0.07 -4.89 -11.42
N LEU A 30 0.95 -4.26 -10.64
CA LEU A 30 2.23 -3.73 -11.13
C LEU A 30 3.10 -4.80 -11.77
N LYS A 31 3.21 -5.99 -11.16
CA LYS A 31 4.00 -7.10 -11.71
C LYS A 31 3.41 -7.57 -13.04
N ASP A 32 2.09 -7.72 -13.11
CA ASP A 32 1.41 -8.13 -14.34
C ASP A 32 1.63 -7.10 -15.46
N PHE A 33 1.54 -5.81 -15.13
CA PHE A 33 1.84 -4.73 -16.07
C PHE A 33 3.31 -4.73 -16.52
N GLN A 34 4.26 -4.98 -15.64
CA GLN A 34 5.67 -5.08 -16.01
C GLN A 34 5.92 -6.23 -16.99
N VAL A 35 5.27 -7.39 -16.78
CA VAL A 35 5.35 -8.53 -17.71
C VAL A 35 4.76 -8.14 -19.08
N ALA A 36 3.58 -7.52 -19.10
CA ALA A 36 2.94 -7.07 -20.34
C ALA A 36 3.80 -6.03 -21.08
N ASN A 37 4.38 -5.07 -20.34
CA ASN A 37 5.26 -4.06 -20.89
C ASN A 37 6.51 -4.68 -21.53
N ASN A 38 7.11 -5.68 -20.89
CA ASN A 38 8.24 -6.42 -21.46
C ASN A 38 7.87 -7.16 -22.76
N LEU A 39 6.67 -7.74 -22.84
CA LEU A 39 6.17 -8.39 -24.07
C LEU A 39 5.98 -7.38 -25.21
N VAL A 40 5.42 -6.20 -24.90
CA VAL A 40 5.25 -5.10 -25.85
C VAL A 40 6.62 -4.59 -26.33
N ASN A 41 7.58 -4.40 -25.42
CA ASN A 41 8.93 -3.96 -25.73
C ASN A 41 9.65 -4.90 -26.71
N ASN A 42 9.42 -6.21 -26.58
CA ASN A 42 10.03 -7.21 -27.43
C ASN A 42 9.32 -7.43 -28.78
N SER A 43 8.04 -7.05 -28.91
CA SER A 43 7.22 -7.36 -30.10
C SER A 43 7.15 -6.25 -31.15
N PHE A 44 7.43 -4.99 -30.77
CA PHE A 44 7.14 -3.84 -31.62
C PHE A 44 8.41 -3.01 -31.91
N ASN A 45 8.79 -2.92 -33.19
CA ASN A 45 9.88 -2.06 -33.67
C ASN A 45 9.31 -0.87 -34.47
N GLY A 46 9.49 0.36 -33.99
CA GLY A 46 9.12 1.59 -34.73
C GLY A 46 8.91 2.82 -33.85
N ASN A 47 9.05 4.03 -34.40
CA ASN A 47 9.03 5.30 -33.63
C ASN A 47 7.71 5.59 -32.89
N GLN A 48 6.56 5.13 -33.38
CA GLN A 48 5.28 5.27 -32.67
C GLN A 48 5.18 4.38 -31.43
N VAL A 49 5.96 3.30 -31.41
CA VAL A 49 6.05 2.36 -30.29
C VAL A 49 6.88 2.97 -29.18
N ALA A 50 7.95 3.70 -29.51
CA ALA A 50 8.84 4.32 -28.52
C ALA A 50 8.09 5.27 -27.56
N ASN A 51 7.22 6.14 -28.07
CA ASN A 51 6.43 7.05 -27.22
C ASN A 51 5.42 6.30 -26.33
N PHE A 52 4.86 5.20 -26.84
CA PHE A 52 3.95 4.36 -26.07
C PHE A 52 4.70 3.62 -24.95
N GLN A 53 5.88 3.09 -25.24
CA GLN A 53 6.77 2.45 -24.26
C GLN A 53 7.21 3.42 -23.18
N GLU A 54 7.61 4.64 -23.55
CA GLU A 54 7.96 5.68 -22.59
C GLU A 54 6.78 6.03 -21.68
N SER A 55 5.59 6.18 -22.25
CA SER A 55 4.36 6.43 -21.48
C SER A 55 4.05 5.28 -20.51
N LEU A 56 4.19 4.03 -20.94
CA LEU A 56 4.00 2.84 -20.10
C LEU A 56 5.04 2.75 -18.98
N ASN A 57 6.31 3.04 -19.27
CA ASN A 57 7.39 3.05 -18.28
C ASN A 57 7.15 4.13 -17.21
N ASN A 58 6.76 5.33 -17.62
CA ASN A 58 6.42 6.43 -16.71
C ASN A 58 5.23 6.07 -15.83
N TRP A 59 4.17 5.50 -16.41
CA TRP A 59 3.01 5.05 -15.65
C TRP A 59 3.37 3.97 -14.62
N THR A 60 4.14 2.95 -15.03
CA THR A 60 4.62 1.88 -14.15
C THR A 60 5.44 2.44 -12.98
N THR A 61 6.33 3.39 -13.26
CA THR A 61 7.15 4.06 -12.24
C THR A 61 6.29 4.84 -11.25
N ASN A 62 5.30 5.59 -11.73
CA ASN A 62 4.38 6.34 -10.87
C ASN A 62 3.57 5.43 -9.94
N VAL A 63 3.04 4.32 -10.47
CA VAL A 63 2.26 3.37 -9.67
C VAL A 63 3.16 2.65 -8.64
N ALA A 64 4.40 2.35 -8.98
CA ALA A 64 5.38 1.80 -8.04
C ALA A 64 5.65 2.77 -6.88
N ASN A 65 5.85 4.06 -7.17
CA ASN A 65 6.04 5.10 -6.16
C ASN A 65 4.83 5.24 -5.22
N ILE A 66 3.61 5.20 -5.77
CA ILE A 66 2.36 5.23 -4.97
C ILE A 66 2.29 4.01 -4.05
N THR A 67 2.60 2.83 -4.56
CA THR A 67 2.58 1.57 -3.79
C THR A 67 3.58 1.61 -2.63
N GLU A 68 4.75 2.20 -2.85
CA GLU A 68 5.76 2.38 -1.80
C GLU A 68 5.29 3.38 -0.73
N GLN A 69 4.72 4.52 -1.13
CA GLN A 69 4.17 5.50 -0.19
C GLN A 69 3.05 4.90 0.67
N MET A 70 2.16 4.10 0.06
CA MET A 70 1.15 3.35 0.80
C MET A 70 1.76 2.43 1.86
N GLY A 71 2.83 1.72 1.53
CA GLY A 71 3.54 0.88 2.49
C GLY A 71 4.11 1.67 3.68
N ARG A 72 4.66 2.86 3.43
CA ARG A 72 5.16 3.75 4.48
C ARG A 72 4.03 4.25 5.39
N TYR A 73 2.90 4.65 4.82
CA TYR A 73 1.73 5.07 5.60
C TYR A 73 1.15 3.92 6.42
N ASN A 74 1.08 2.72 5.84
CA ASN A 74 0.60 1.54 6.54
C ASN A 74 1.48 1.20 7.75
N GLY A 75 2.81 1.27 7.59
CA GLY A 75 3.75 1.10 8.71
C GLY A 75 3.59 2.16 9.80
N ALA A 76 3.38 3.42 9.42
CA ALA A 76 3.13 4.49 10.41
C ALA A 76 1.82 4.26 11.19
N LEU A 77 0.76 3.83 10.51
CA LEU A 77 -0.51 3.50 11.16
C LEU A 77 -0.39 2.28 12.09
N GLN A 78 0.37 1.25 11.70
CA GLN A 78 0.65 0.11 12.57
C GLN A 78 1.37 0.53 13.85
N ASN A 79 2.39 1.39 13.75
CA ASN A 79 3.08 1.91 14.92
C ASN A 79 2.13 2.69 15.85
N MET A 80 1.23 3.50 15.29
CA MET A 80 0.22 4.21 16.07
C MET A 80 -0.77 3.26 16.77
N LEU A 81 -1.17 2.18 16.11
CA LEU A 81 -2.03 1.14 16.68
C LEU A 81 -1.34 0.44 17.86
N ASP A 82 -0.06 0.09 17.69
CA ASP A 82 0.74 -0.57 18.71
C ASP A 82 0.93 0.34 19.93
N ASP A 83 1.30 1.61 19.73
CA ASP A 83 1.44 2.60 20.80
C ASP A 83 0.14 2.83 21.57
N SER A 84 -0.97 2.94 20.84
CA SER A 84 -2.29 3.16 21.45
C SER A 84 -2.76 1.92 22.23
N SER A 85 -2.52 0.72 21.70
CA SER A 85 -2.80 -0.55 22.38
C SER A 85 -1.97 -0.71 23.65
N ASN A 86 -0.69 -0.32 23.61
CA ASN A 86 0.19 -0.29 24.78
C ASN A 86 -0.31 0.70 25.84
N HIS A 87 -0.76 1.88 25.42
CA HIS A 87 -1.31 2.89 26.33
C HIS A 87 -2.59 2.39 27.02
N VAL A 88 -3.53 1.80 26.27
CA VAL A 88 -4.75 1.21 26.82
C VAL A 88 -4.44 0.06 27.78
N SER A 89 -3.51 -0.82 27.41
CA SER A 89 -3.08 -1.93 28.27
C SER A 89 -2.55 -1.45 29.63
N ARG A 90 -1.75 -0.37 29.61
CA ARG A 90 -1.23 0.25 30.84
C ARG A 90 -2.34 0.87 31.69
N LEU A 91 -3.30 1.58 31.08
CA LEU A 91 -4.44 2.14 31.80
C LEU A 91 -5.29 1.05 32.48
N ASN A 92 -5.51 -0.07 31.78
CA ASN A 92 -6.28 -1.18 32.32
C ASN A 92 -5.53 -1.97 33.40
N GLY A 93 -4.20 -2.01 33.37
CA GLY A 93 -3.37 -2.67 34.39
C GLY A 93 -3.04 -1.81 35.62
N MET A 94 -3.43 -0.53 35.66
CA MET A 94 -3.29 0.37 36.82
C MET A 94 -4.55 0.41 37.71
N HIS A 95 -5.55 -0.45 37.43
CA HIS A 95 -6.75 -0.68 38.24
C HIS A 95 -6.69 -2.05 38.91
#